data_AF-A0A1F8FAH5-F1
#
_entry.id   AF-A0A1F8FAH5-F1
#
_cell.length_a   1.000
_cell.length_b   1.000
_cell.length_c   1.000
_cell.angle_alpha   90.00
_cell.angle_beta   90.00
_cell.angle_gamma   90.00
#
_symmetry.space_group_name_H-M   'P 1'
#
loop_
_entity.id
_entity.type
_entity.pdbx_description
1 polymer ?
#
loop_
_entity_poly.entity_id
_entity_poly.type
_entity_poly.pdbx_seq_one_letter_code
_entity_poly.pdbx_strand_id
1 'polypeptide(L)'
;MQEQISQSTKEKAQEIARRFGVEVMDDLRDKSNDEVFRFFGALVDTGLVVLHGTNAEERFDKLEARQAKDTTKKSGNKKAVYAQDGITIPLGLAILNRKYLKSKLKDASAGWTSVKEKTTFEFSPNIYELYKSGDPNFFTDGYVYVLDKANFINAPDAGPEWHSEVDQDPVLAYRVSKRLAEDIFRPDSVREYGPEELQK
;
A
#
# COMPACT_ATOMS: atom_id res chain seq x y z
N MET A 1 25.01 14.67 -0.13
CA MET A 1 24.79 13.58 -1.10
C MET A 1 23.37 13.03 -1.00
N GLN A 2 22.88 12.61 0.18
CA GLN A 2 21.48 12.18 0.38
C GLN A 2 20.45 13.28 0.02
N GLU A 3 20.66 14.53 0.44
CA GLU A 3 19.75 15.64 0.10
C GLU A 3 19.65 15.91 -1.41
N GLN A 4 20.77 15.77 -2.14
CA GLN A 4 20.80 15.95 -3.61
C GLN A 4 20.07 14.81 -4.34
N ILE A 5 20.18 13.57 -3.84
CA ILE A 5 19.44 12.43 -4.39
C ILE A 5 17.94 12.61 -4.13
N SER A 6 17.56 13.05 -2.93
CA SER A 6 16.15 13.24 -2.58
C SER A 6 15.48 14.37 -3.36
N GLN A 7 16.20 15.47 -3.58
CA GLN A 7 15.75 16.54 -4.46
C GLN A 7 15.55 16.05 -5.91
N SER A 8 16.45 15.19 -6.40
CA SER A 8 16.33 14.58 -7.72
C SER A 8 15.14 13.62 -7.84
N THR A 9 14.88 12.79 -6.80
CA THR A 9 13.71 11.91 -6.75
C THR A 9 12.42 12.72 -6.79
N LYS A 10 12.35 13.82 -6.04
CA LYS A 10 11.18 14.71 -6.01
C LYS A 10 10.92 15.36 -7.36
N GLU A 11 11.94 15.93 -7.99
CA GLU A 11 11.82 16.54 -9.31
C GLU A 11 11.34 15.53 -10.36
N LYS A 12 11.85 14.29 -10.30
CA LYS A 12 11.44 13.22 -11.21
C LYS A 12 10.00 12.78 -11.00
N ALA A 13 9.58 12.59 -9.75
CA ALA A 13 8.21 12.22 -9.43
C ALA A 13 7.21 13.32 -9.87
N GLN A 14 7.56 14.59 -9.68
CA GLN A 14 6.78 15.74 -10.15
C GLN A 14 6.75 15.87 -11.68
N GLU A 15 7.82 15.51 -12.37
CA GLU A 15 7.83 15.39 -13.84
C GLU A 15 6.81 14.35 -14.31
N ILE A 16 6.78 13.17 -13.67
CA ILE A 16 5.82 12.10 -14.01
C ILE A 16 4.39 12.56 -13.72
N ALA A 17 4.11 13.16 -12.57
CA ALA A 17 2.79 13.72 -12.26
C ALA A 17 2.28 14.66 -13.36
N ARG A 18 3.14 15.60 -13.81
CA ARG A 18 2.80 16.52 -14.91
C ARG A 18 2.50 15.80 -16.23
N ARG A 19 3.24 14.74 -16.58
CA ARG A 19 2.99 13.95 -17.80
C ARG A 19 1.62 13.26 -17.80
N PHE A 20 1.10 12.92 -16.63
CA PHE A 20 -0.22 12.32 -16.46
C PHE A 20 -1.33 13.36 -16.27
N GLY A 21 -1.03 14.66 -16.36
CA GLY A 21 -2.00 15.72 -16.09
C GLY A 21 -2.52 15.69 -14.66
N VAL A 22 -1.66 15.24 -13.73
CA VAL A 22 -1.93 15.10 -12.31
C VAL A 22 -1.11 16.15 -11.57
N GLU A 23 -1.76 16.93 -10.72
CA GLU A 23 -1.05 17.91 -9.91
C GLU A 23 -0.28 17.24 -8.75
N VAL A 24 0.65 17.99 -8.16
CA VAL A 24 1.29 17.53 -6.92
C VAL A 24 0.23 17.57 -5.84
N MET A 25 -0.04 16.41 -5.22
CA MET A 25 -1.06 16.27 -4.16
C MET A 25 -2.51 16.27 -4.67
N ASP A 26 -2.73 15.76 -5.88
CA ASP A 26 -4.03 15.66 -6.53
C ASP A 26 -4.94 14.58 -5.91
N ASP A 27 -6.24 14.74 -6.13
CA ASP A 27 -7.26 13.74 -5.81
C ASP A 27 -7.51 12.86 -7.05
N LEU A 28 -7.01 11.62 -7.02
CA LEU A 28 -7.14 10.69 -8.14
C LEU A 28 -8.48 9.95 -8.14
N ARG A 29 -9.42 10.29 -7.23
CA ARG A 29 -10.68 9.57 -7.15
C ARG A 29 -11.50 9.65 -8.42
N ASP A 30 -11.39 10.72 -9.20
CA ASP A 30 -12.14 10.89 -10.45
C ASP A 30 -11.47 10.23 -11.67
N LYS A 31 -10.25 9.70 -11.52
CA LYS A 31 -9.53 8.98 -12.59
C LYS A 31 -10.04 7.55 -12.70
N SER A 32 -9.91 6.97 -13.90
CA SER A 32 -10.16 5.54 -14.10
C SER A 32 -9.10 4.67 -13.41
N ASN A 33 -9.44 3.42 -13.07
CA ASN A 33 -8.48 2.49 -12.45
C ASN A 33 -7.23 2.31 -13.32
N ASP A 34 -7.39 2.17 -14.64
CA ASP A 34 -6.27 2.06 -15.60
C ASP A 34 -5.33 3.26 -15.56
N GLU A 35 -5.87 4.48 -15.49
CA GLU A 35 -5.05 5.69 -15.36
C GLU A 35 -4.26 5.71 -14.06
N VAL A 36 -4.89 5.30 -12.96
CA VAL A 36 -4.25 5.21 -11.64
C VAL A 36 -3.12 4.17 -11.67
N PHE A 37 -3.36 2.97 -12.22
CA PHE A 37 -2.33 1.94 -12.34
C PHE A 37 -1.17 2.38 -13.22
N ARG A 38 -1.44 3.00 -14.38
CA ARG A 38 -0.38 3.51 -15.27
C ARG A 38 0.43 4.62 -14.60
N PHE A 39 -0.21 5.49 -13.82
CA PHE A 39 0.46 6.56 -13.11
C PHE A 39 1.42 6.01 -12.04
N PHE A 40 0.94 5.16 -11.14
CA PHE A 40 1.78 4.57 -10.10
C PHE A 40 2.83 3.60 -10.68
N GLY A 41 2.51 2.90 -11.76
CA GLY A 41 3.46 2.07 -12.50
C GLY A 41 4.63 2.91 -13.03
N ALA A 42 4.34 4.02 -13.71
CA ALA A 42 5.37 4.92 -14.22
C ALA A 42 6.26 5.50 -13.11
N LEU A 43 5.71 5.76 -11.92
CA LEU A 43 6.48 6.18 -10.75
C LEU A 43 7.43 5.07 -10.30
N VAL A 44 6.93 3.85 -10.09
CA VAL A 44 7.72 2.69 -9.64
C VAL A 44 8.79 2.30 -10.66
N ASP A 45 8.49 2.36 -11.95
CA ASP A 45 9.40 2.02 -13.06
C ASP A 45 10.66 2.91 -13.11
N THR A 46 10.65 4.06 -12.43
CA THR A 46 11.86 4.87 -12.25
C THR A 46 12.94 4.15 -11.43
N GLY A 47 12.54 3.20 -10.58
CA GLY A 47 13.40 2.56 -9.59
C GLY A 47 13.80 3.47 -8.42
N LEU A 48 13.30 4.71 -8.36
CA LEU A 48 13.69 5.71 -7.36
C LEU A 48 12.72 5.80 -6.18
N VAL A 49 11.54 5.19 -6.28
CA VAL A 49 10.47 5.36 -5.29
C VAL A 49 9.99 4.04 -4.73
N VAL A 50 9.41 4.12 -3.54
CA VAL A 50 8.58 3.06 -2.92
C VAL A 50 7.25 3.67 -2.49
N LEU A 51 6.23 2.83 -2.37
CA LEU A 51 4.86 3.26 -2.16
C LEU A 51 4.32 2.76 -0.80
N HIS A 52 3.59 3.61 -0.09
CA HIS A 52 2.89 3.28 1.15
C HIS A 52 1.39 3.57 1.02
N GLY A 53 0.54 2.58 1.32
CA GLY A 53 -0.91 2.71 1.28
C GLY A 53 -1.54 2.75 2.66
N THR A 54 -2.52 3.63 2.87
CA THR A 54 -3.30 3.70 4.11
C THR A 54 -4.75 4.10 3.84
N ASN A 55 -5.68 3.53 4.60
CA ASN A 55 -7.10 3.85 4.55
C ASN A 55 -7.48 5.06 5.43
N ALA A 56 -6.51 5.91 5.76
CA ALA A 56 -6.74 7.13 6.53
C ALA A 56 -7.67 8.08 5.77
N GLU A 57 -8.60 8.70 6.51
CA GLU A 57 -9.53 9.68 5.95
C GLU A 57 -8.83 11.01 5.64
N GLU A 58 -7.89 11.39 6.50
CA GLU A 58 -7.07 12.59 6.37
C GLU A 58 -5.68 12.25 5.84
N ARG A 59 -5.11 13.21 5.13
CA ARG A 59 -3.74 13.15 4.65
C ARG A 59 -2.76 13.35 5.82
N PHE A 60 -1.63 12.67 5.75
CA PHE A 60 -0.48 12.90 6.61
C PHE A 60 0.60 13.65 5.85
N ASP A 61 1.13 14.72 6.45
CA ASP A 61 2.32 15.39 5.93
C ASP A 61 3.60 14.63 6.26
N LYS A 62 3.54 13.74 7.26
CA LYS A 62 4.65 12.89 7.69
C LYS A 62 4.14 11.50 8.05
N LEU A 63 4.84 10.47 7.59
CA LEU A 63 4.59 9.09 7.99
C LEU A 63 5.48 8.74 9.19
N GLU A 64 4.86 8.49 10.32
CA GLU A 64 5.57 8.13 11.55
C GLU A 64 5.99 6.66 11.54
N ALA A 65 7.22 6.39 11.98
CA ALA A 65 7.70 5.04 12.20
C ALA A 65 6.91 4.39 13.36
N ARG A 66 6.23 3.28 13.08
CA ARG A 66 5.36 2.58 14.04
C ARG A 66 5.71 1.11 14.13
N GLN A 67 5.53 0.55 15.32
CA GLN A 67 5.73 -0.87 15.54
C GLN A 67 4.63 -1.64 14.79
N ALA A 68 5.02 -2.37 13.74
CA ALA A 68 4.15 -3.41 13.22
C ALA A 68 4.08 -4.55 14.25
N LYS A 69 2.88 -5.07 14.50
CA LYS A 69 2.67 -6.23 15.38
C LYS A 69 2.71 -7.52 14.56
N ASP A 70 3.66 -7.62 13.64
CA ASP A 70 3.86 -8.83 12.85
C ASP A 70 5.04 -9.61 13.44
N THR A 71 4.72 -10.58 14.30
CA THR A 71 5.70 -11.43 14.96
C THR A 71 6.27 -12.51 14.05
N THR A 72 5.72 -12.67 12.84
CA THR A 72 6.09 -13.76 11.93
C THR A 72 7.35 -13.44 11.11
N LYS A 73 7.78 -12.17 11.07
CA LYS A 73 8.98 -11.72 10.33
C LYS A 73 9.88 -10.85 11.21
N LYS A 74 11.19 -10.90 10.97
CA LYS A 74 12.16 -10.08 11.73
C LYS A 74 12.04 -8.61 11.35
N SER A 75 11.78 -8.31 10.07
CA SER A 75 11.48 -6.95 9.61
C SER A 75 10.17 -6.43 10.20
N GLY A 76 9.12 -7.26 10.26
CA GLY A 76 7.75 -6.92 10.68
C GLY A 76 7.56 -6.59 12.17
N ASN A 77 8.63 -6.70 12.96
CA ASN A 77 8.67 -6.30 14.37
C ASN A 77 9.61 -5.09 14.60
N LYS A 78 9.84 -4.28 13.57
CA LYS A 78 10.55 -3.01 13.71
C LYS A 78 9.57 -1.86 13.87
N LYS A 79 9.99 -0.83 14.62
CA LYS A 79 9.34 0.48 14.61
C LYS A 79 9.77 1.19 13.33
N ALA A 80 8.96 1.09 12.29
CA ALA A 80 9.33 1.54 10.96
C ALA A 80 8.13 2.05 10.14
N VAL A 81 8.43 2.82 9.10
CA VAL A 81 7.55 3.04 7.95
C VAL A 81 7.81 1.90 6.96
N TYR A 82 6.76 1.18 6.58
CA TYR A 82 6.85 0.09 5.60
C TYR A 82 6.30 0.55 4.25
N ALA A 83 6.97 0.18 3.17
CA ALA A 83 6.61 0.53 1.81
C ALA A 83 6.87 -0.66 0.88
N GLN A 84 6.38 -0.58 -0.35
CA GLN A 84 6.54 -1.61 -1.37
C GLN A 84 7.11 -1.00 -2.65
N ASP A 85 7.90 -1.78 -3.40
CA ASP A 85 8.36 -1.39 -4.74
C ASP A 85 7.47 -1.93 -5.87
N GLY A 86 6.24 -2.35 -5.55
CA GLY A 86 5.17 -2.65 -6.49
C GLY A 86 3.90 -1.86 -6.18
N ILE A 87 2.94 -1.87 -7.11
CA ILE A 87 1.75 -1.01 -7.05
C ILE A 87 0.54 -1.67 -6.36
N THR A 88 0.37 -2.97 -6.53
CA THR A 88 -0.87 -3.68 -6.14
C THR A 88 -1.10 -3.66 -4.63
N ILE A 89 -0.06 -3.95 -3.84
CA ILE A 89 -0.16 -4.01 -2.38
C ILE A 89 -0.47 -2.63 -1.78
N PRO A 90 0.28 -1.54 -2.08
CA PRO A 90 -0.04 -0.21 -1.57
C PRO A 90 -1.43 0.28 -1.97
N LEU A 91 -1.86 0.09 -3.22
CA LEU A 91 -3.21 0.48 -3.64
C LEU A 91 -4.27 -0.32 -2.87
N GLY A 92 -4.08 -1.64 -2.71
CA GLY A 92 -4.98 -2.49 -1.94
C GLY A 92 -5.06 -2.10 -0.46
N LEU A 93 -3.93 -1.79 0.16
CA LEU A 93 -3.87 -1.33 1.56
C LEU A 93 -4.48 0.05 1.75
N ALA A 94 -4.41 0.93 0.74
CA ALA A 94 -5.04 2.23 0.78
C ALA A 94 -6.57 2.12 0.82
N ILE A 95 -7.15 1.14 0.13
CA ILE A 95 -8.61 1.04 0.00
C ILE A 95 -9.26 0.03 0.95
N LEU A 96 -8.50 -0.91 1.52
CA LEU A 96 -9.04 -1.86 2.49
C LEU A 96 -9.41 -1.16 3.80
N ASN A 97 -10.68 -1.21 4.20
CA ASN A 97 -11.17 -0.49 5.38
C ASN A 97 -10.80 -1.19 6.69
N ARG A 98 -9.51 -1.23 7.03
CA ARG A 98 -8.98 -1.94 8.20
C ARG A 98 -9.57 -1.40 9.51
N LYS A 99 -10.00 -0.13 9.56
CA LYS A 99 -10.68 0.46 10.72
C LYS A 99 -12.05 -0.16 10.94
N TYR A 100 -12.86 -0.28 9.88
CA TYR A 100 -14.16 -0.96 9.93
C TYR A 100 -14.02 -2.45 10.25
N LEU A 101 -13.10 -3.14 9.58
CA LEU A 101 -12.90 -4.58 9.79
C LEU A 101 -12.50 -4.88 11.25
N LYS A 102 -11.60 -4.09 11.83
CA LYS A 102 -11.20 -4.22 13.24
C LYS A 102 -12.31 -3.86 14.24
N SER A 103 -13.23 -2.96 13.88
CA SER A 103 -14.34 -2.60 14.77
C SER A 103 -15.47 -3.64 14.72
N LYS A 104 -15.62 -4.35 13.60
CA LYS A 104 -16.68 -5.34 13.40
C LYS A 104 -16.27 -6.76 13.83
N LEU A 105 -15.01 -7.13 13.63
CA LEU A 105 -14.53 -8.49 13.78
C LEU A 105 -13.47 -8.59 14.88
N LYS A 106 -13.61 -9.59 15.75
CA LYS A 106 -12.55 -10.02 16.66
C LYS A 106 -11.62 -10.99 15.91
N ASP A 107 -10.33 -10.96 16.25
CA ASP A 107 -9.31 -11.90 15.75
C ASP A 107 -9.28 -12.01 14.21
N ALA A 108 -9.37 -10.85 13.55
CA ALA A 108 -9.40 -10.75 12.10
C ALA A 108 -8.02 -10.43 11.53
N SER A 109 -7.57 -11.23 10.55
CA SER A 109 -6.28 -11.05 9.87
C SER A 109 -6.49 -10.83 8.37
N ALA A 110 -5.78 -9.83 7.85
CA ALA A 110 -5.68 -9.58 6.42
C ALA A 110 -4.19 -9.44 6.07
N GLY A 111 -3.74 -10.30 5.18
CA GLY A 111 -2.37 -10.37 4.70
C GLY A 111 -2.32 -10.47 3.17
N TRP A 112 -1.13 -10.73 2.67
CA TRP A 112 -0.90 -10.98 1.25
C TRP A 112 0.34 -11.86 1.07
N THR A 113 0.33 -12.61 -0.01
CA THR A 113 1.50 -13.31 -0.53
C THR A 113 1.81 -12.81 -1.94
N SER A 114 3.08 -12.85 -2.33
CA SER A 114 3.51 -12.47 -3.68
C SER A 114 4.44 -13.56 -4.23
N VAL A 115 3.99 -14.22 -5.29
CA VAL A 115 4.72 -15.32 -5.95
C VAL A 115 4.77 -15.03 -7.44
N LYS A 116 5.98 -14.96 -8.03
CA LYS A 116 6.19 -14.67 -9.46
C LYS A 116 5.39 -13.44 -9.93
N GLU A 117 5.50 -12.32 -9.19
CA GLU A 117 4.81 -11.05 -9.48
C GLU A 117 3.27 -11.09 -9.38
N LYS A 118 2.68 -12.23 -9.02
CA LYS A 118 1.25 -12.32 -8.68
C LYS A 118 1.05 -12.10 -7.18
N THR A 119 0.35 -11.03 -6.84
CA THR A 119 -0.14 -10.78 -5.47
C THR A 119 -1.45 -11.51 -5.24
N THR A 120 -1.55 -12.22 -4.11
CA THR A 120 -2.80 -12.80 -3.60
C THR A 120 -3.08 -12.22 -2.23
N PHE A 121 -4.26 -11.64 -2.03
CA PHE A 121 -4.73 -11.16 -0.73
C PHE A 121 -5.36 -12.30 0.06
N GLU A 122 -5.05 -12.34 1.34
CA GLU A 122 -5.42 -13.44 2.22
C GLU A 122 -6.25 -12.91 3.37
N PHE A 123 -7.46 -13.44 3.52
CA PHE A 123 -8.44 -12.99 4.49
C PHE A 123 -8.81 -14.12 5.44
N SER A 124 -8.89 -13.83 6.73
CA SER A 124 -9.47 -14.77 7.70
C SER A 124 -10.92 -15.09 7.33
N PRO A 125 -11.48 -16.25 7.73
CA PRO A 125 -12.81 -16.68 7.30
C PRO A 125 -13.90 -15.60 7.45
N ASN A 126 -13.89 -14.89 8.59
CA ASN A 126 -14.82 -13.80 8.88
C ASN A 126 -14.63 -12.54 7.99
N ILE A 127 -13.41 -12.22 7.55
CA ILE A 127 -13.18 -11.15 6.57
C ILE A 127 -13.59 -11.64 5.17
N TYR A 128 -13.25 -12.87 4.82
CA TYR A 128 -13.55 -13.45 3.52
C TYR A 128 -15.07 -13.57 3.27
N GLU A 129 -15.86 -13.85 4.31
CA GLU A 129 -17.32 -13.79 4.25
C GLU A 129 -17.84 -12.39 3.92
N LEU A 130 -17.35 -11.34 4.59
CA LEU A 130 -17.76 -9.95 4.30
C LEU A 130 -17.40 -9.52 2.88
N TYR A 131 -16.22 -9.93 2.41
CA TYR A 131 -15.78 -9.73 1.03
C TYR A 131 -16.75 -10.39 0.05
N LYS A 132 -17.06 -11.69 0.24
CA LYS A 132 -17.99 -12.44 -0.62
C LYS A 132 -19.41 -11.87 -0.61
N SER A 133 -19.87 -11.33 0.53
CA SER A 133 -21.20 -10.72 0.62
C SER A 133 -21.28 -9.34 -0.04
N GLY A 134 -20.14 -8.75 -0.45
CA GLY A 134 -20.09 -7.39 -0.99
C GLY A 134 -20.45 -6.33 0.05
N ASP A 135 -19.96 -6.46 1.29
CA ASP A 135 -20.24 -5.47 2.34
C ASP A 135 -19.84 -4.06 1.86
N PRO A 136 -20.76 -3.07 1.90
CA PRO A 136 -20.53 -1.76 1.29
C PRO A 136 -19.42 -0.94 1.97
N ASN A 137 -19.04 -1.32 3.19
CA ASN A 137 -18.00 -0.67 3.99
C ASN A 137 -16.67 -1.42 3.97
N PHE A 138 -16.60 -2.56 3.27
CA PHE A 138 -15.38 -3.38 3.18
C PHE A 138 -14.21 -2.59 2.59
N PHE A 139 -14.50 -1.75 1.60
CA PHE A 139 -13.56 -0.84 0.98
C PHE A 139 -13.93 0.63 1.23
N THR A 140 -12.93 1.48 1.33
CA THR A 140 -13.03 2.93 1.52
C THR A 140 -12.01 3.64 0.63
N ASP A 141 -12.21 4.93 0.38
CA ASP A 141 -11.15 5.75 -0.22
C ASP A 141 -9.98 5.88 0.77
N GLY A 142 -8.78 6.09 0.26
CA GLY A 142 -7.59 6.26 1.08
C GLY A 142 -6.47 6.98 0.36
N TYR A 143 -5.26 6.88 0.89
CA TYR A 143 -4.08 7.57 0.37
C TYR A 143 -2.97 6.59 0.01
N VAL A 144 -2.30 6.90 -1.09
CA VAL A 144 -1.02 6.31 -1.47
C VAL A 144 0.05 7.40 -1.43
N TYR A 145 1.11 7.14 -0.68
CA TYR A 145 2.26 8.02 -0.51
C TYR A 145 3.42 7.49 -1.35
N VAL A 146 4.06 8.40 -2.07
CA VAL A 146 5.28 8.17 -2.84
C VAL A 146 6.46 8.59 -1.98
N LEU A 147 7.39 7.68 -1.75
CA LEU A 147 8.50 7.85 -0.83
C LEU A 147 9.83 7.64 -1.57
N ASP A 148 10.86 8.35 -1.14
CA ASP A 148 12.20 8.23 -1.72
C ASP A 148 12.83 6.89 -1.30
N LYS A 149 13.05 6.00 -2.27
CA LYS A 149 13.58 4.65 -2.03
C LYS A 149 14.97 4.68 -1.40
N ALA A 150 15.75 5.74 -1.62
CA ALA A 150 17.08 5.90 -1.03
C ALA A 150 17.07 5.95 0.51
N ASN A 151 15.92 6.26 1.12
CA ASN A 151 15.75 6.30 2.57
C ASN A 151 15.31 4.95 3.17
N PHE A 152 15.16 3.91 2.35
CA PHE A 152 14.62 2.62 2.76
C PHE A 152 15.64 1.50 2.59
N ILE A 153 15.50 0.49 3.46
CA ILE A 153 16.26 -0.75 3.40
C ILE A 153 15.31 -1.85 2.92
N ASN A 154 15.73 -2.60 1.89
CA ASN A 154 14.99 -3.78 1.46
C ASN A 154 14.94 -4.80 2.60
N ALA A 155 13.75 -5.35 2.88
CA ALA A 155 13.57 -6.43 3.85
C ALA A 155 13.77 -7.78 3.14
N PRO A 156 14.95 -8.43 3.26
CA PRO A 156 15.25 -9.63 2.48
C PRO A 156 14.36 -10.82 2.85
N ASP A 157 13.77 -10.78 4.05
CA ASP A 157 12.84 -11.76 4.60
C ASP A 157 11.36 -11.49 4.21
N ALA A 158 11.07 -10.42 3.46
CA ALA A 158 9.71 -9.97 3.21
C ALA A 158 9.41 -9.60 1.73
N GLY A 159 10.17 -10.13 0.77
CA GLY A 159 9.88 -9.98 -0.66
C GLY A 159 10.00 -8.53 -1.16
N PRO A 160 8.95 -7.94 -1.77
CA PRO A 160 8.97 -6.55 -2.28
C PRO A 160 8.89 -5.46 -1.20
N GLU A 161 9.01 -5.84 0.08
CA GLU A 161 8.88 -4.92 1.21
C GLU A 161 10.17 -4.15 1.49
N TRP A 162 9.99 -2.87 1.78
CA TRP A 162 11.03 -1.93 2.15
C TRP A 162 10.64 -1.29 3.49
N HIS A 163 11.62 -0.99 4.34
CA HIS A 163 11.37 -0.33 5.61
C HIS A 163 12.35 0.80 5.90
N SER A 164 11.88 1.81 6.63
CA SER A 164 12.68 2.87 7.21
C SER A 164 12.36 3.00 8.69
N GLU A 165 13.37 2.93 9.56
CA GLU A 165 13.20 3.02 11.02
C GLU A 165 13.05 4.47 11.54
N VAL A 166 13.06 5.44 10.62
CA VAL A 166 12.81 6.85 10.92
C VAL A 166 11.59 7.33 10.15
N ASP A 167 10.91 8.34 10.69
CA ASP A 167 9.78 8.96 10.02
C ASP A 167 10.14 9.43 8.62
N GLN A 168 9.17 9.45 7.71
CA GLN A 168 9.38 9.79 6.32
C GLN A 168 8.45 10.92 5.88
N ASP A 169 9.03 11.90 5.18
CA ASP A 169 8.27 12.94 4.51
C ASP A 169 7.92 12.45 3.09
N PRO A 170 6.63 12.37 2.73
CA PRO A 170 6.22 11.97 1.39
C PRO A 170 6.73 12.92 0.31
N VAL A 171 7.25 12.34 -0.77
CA VAL A 171 7.59 13.08 -1.99
C VAL A 171 6.30 13.58 -2.66
N LEU A 172 5.30 12.70 -2.73
CA LEU A 172 3.94 12.98 -3.20
C LEU A 172 2.94 12.17 -2.35
N ALA A 173 1.69 12.62 -2.30
CA ALA A 173 0.59 11.92 -1.64
C ALA A 173 -0.68 12.07 -2.49
N TYR A 174 -1.35 10.96 -2.79
CA TYR A 174 -2.50 10.94 -3.68
C TYR A 174 -3.68 10.24 -3.02
N ARG A 175 -4.85 10.87 -3.08
CA ARG A 175 -6.09 10.23 -2.67
C ARG A 175 -6.58 9.30 -3.78
N VAL A 176 -6.96 8.08 -3.45
CA VAL A 176 -7.40 7.05 -4.40
C VAL A 176 -8.78 6.53 -4.03
N SER A 177 -9.54 6.10 -5.03
CA SER A 177 -10.92 5.64 -4.86
C SER A 177 -10.98 4.16 -4.49
N LYS A 178 -11.95 3.79 -3.65
CA LYS A 178 -12.31 2.39 -3.41
C LYS A 178 -12.70 1.59 -4.66
N ARG A 179 -13.03 2.27 -5.77
CA ARG A 179 -13.32 1.63 -7.08
C ARG A 179 -12.16 0.77 -7.60
N LEU A 180 -10.93 1.04 -7.17
CA LEU A 180 -9.78 0.18 -7.43
C LEU A 180 -9.98 -1.27 -6.95
N ALA A 181 -10.91 -1.52 -6.04
CA ALA A 181 -11.19 -2.86 -5.55
C ALA A 181 -11.67 -3.82 -6.65
N GLU A 182 -12.32 -3.30 -7.70
CA GLU A 182 -12.82 -4.06 -8.84
C GLU A 182 -11.68 -4.79 -9.58
N ASP A 183 -10.48 -4.20 -9.61
CA ASP A 183 -9.32 -4.76 -10.30
C ASP A 183 -8.31 -5.42 -9.34
N ILE A 184 -8.20 -4.92 -8.11
CA ILE A 184 -7.23 -5.41 -7.12
C ILE A 184 -7.71 -6.68 -6.44
N PHE A 185 -8.98 -6.71 -6.01
CA PHE A 185 -9.57 -7.78 -5.21
C PHE A 185 -10.53 -8.61 -6.06
N ARG A 186 -10.03 -9.12 -7.18
CA ARG A 186 -10.76 -10.05 -8.07
C ARG A 186 -10.81 -11.45 -7.43
N PRO A 187 -11.80 -12.29 -7.80
CA PRO A 187 -11.92 -13.64 -7.22
C PRO A 187 -10.67 -14.52 -7.35
N ASP A 188 -9.83 -14.29 -8.37
CA ASP A 188 -8.59 -15.02 -8.60
C ASP A 188 -7.34 -14.41 -7.92
N SER A 189 -7.52 -13.28 -7.23
CA SER A 189 -6.50 -12.57 -6.44
C SER A 189 -6.81 -12.50 -4.94
N VAL A 190 -7.91 -13.12 -4.49
CA VAL A 190 -8.31 -13.17 -3.07
C VAL A 190 -8.56 -14.61 -2.64
N ARG A 191 -7.98 -15.03 -1.51
CA ARG A 191 -8.24 -16.34 -0.90
C ARG A 191 -8.56 -16.24 0.59
N GLU A 192 -9.29 -17.23 1.08
CA GLU A 192 -9.48 -17.46 2.51
C GLU A 192 -8.21 -18.09 3.10
N TYR A 193 -7.83 -17.69 4.32
CA TYR A 193 -6.78 -18.37 5.08
C TYR A 193 -7.15 -19.84 5.32
N GLY A 194 -6.20 -20.75 5.10
CA GLY A 194 -6.36 -22.14 5.51
C GLY A 194 -6.09 -22.31 7.02
N PRO A 195 -6.83 -23.19 7.73
CA PRO A 195 -6.64 -23.40 9.18
C PRO A 195 -5.23 -23.86 9.60
N GLU A 196 -4.39 -24.32 8.68
CA GLU A 196 -3.00 -24.73 8.95
C GLU A 196 -2.01 -23.54 9.03
N GLU A 197 -2.40 -22.35 8.59
CA GLU A 197 -1.52 -21.16 8.52
C GLU A 197 -1.61 -20.27 9.79
N LEU A 198 -2.52 -20.56 10.73
CA LEU A 198 -2.68 -19.85 12.01
C LEU A 198 -1.66 -20.23 13.09
N GLN A 199 -0.74 -21.17 12.83
CA GLN A 199 0.20 -21.73 13.81
C GLN A 199 1.68 -21.34 13.59
N LYS A 200 2.00 -20.38 12.72
CA LYS A 200 3.39 -19.92 12.52
C LYS A 200 3.63 -18.54 13.12
#